data_AF-A0A9E3TUS7-F1
#
_entry.id   AF-A0A9E3TUS7-F1
#
_cell.length_a   1.000
_cell.length_b   1.000
_cell.length_c   1.000
_cell.angle_alpha   90.00
_cell.angle_beta   90.00
_cell.angle_gamma   90.00
#
_symmetry.space_group_name_H-M   'P 1'
#
loop_
_entity.id
_entity.type
_entity.pdbx_description
1 polymer ?
#
loop_
_entity_poly.entity_id
_entity_poly.type
_entity_poly.pdbx_seq_one_letter_code
_entity_poly.pdbx_strand_id
1 'polypeptide(L)'
;MPERIEKLRATVTELEVELASLSELDAPTRALLEEAVGELQATLSKQPVEIEPQSLTEQLTEAAKAFEHSHPTLSGIVHRTIDALAQMGI
;
A
#
# COMPACT_ATOMS: atom_id res chain seq x y z
N MET A 1 -3.73 20.18 -2.47
CA MET A 1 -2.40 19.77 -2.01
C MET A 1 -1.87 18.65 -2.91
N PRO A 2 -1.46 18.94 -4.16
CA PRO A 2 -0.97 17.93 -5.11
C PRO A 2 0.26 17.19 -4.61
N GLU A 3 1.15 17.88 -3.88
CA GLU A 3 2.39 17.31 -3.32
C GLU A 3 2.16 16.06 -2.44
N ARG A 4 1.02 15.96 -1.74
CA ARG A 4 0.69 14.79 -0.88
C ARG A 4 0.30 13.57 -1.71
N ILE A 5 -0.48 13.78 -2.76
CA ILE A 5 -0.87 12.73 -3.72
C ILE A 5 0.36 12.21 -4.46
N GLU A 6 1.26 13.11 -4.86
CA GLU A 6 2.51 12.71 -5.52
C GLU A 6 3.45 11.94 -4.60
N LYS A 7 3.52 12.33 -3.33
CA LYS A 7 4.29 11.59 -2.31
C LYS A 7 3.70 10.20 -2.08
N LEU A 8 2.38 10.08 -1.91
CA LEU A 8 1.72 8.77 -1.76
C LEU A 8 1.96 7.90 -2.98
N ARG A 9 1.79 8.45 -4.20
CA ARG A 9 2.08 7.74 -5.45
C ARG A 9 3.52 7.24 -5.49
N ALA A 10 4.49 8.06 -5.08
CA ALA A 10 5.89 7.64 -5.01
C ALA A 10 6.11 6.49 -4.02
N THR A 11 5.51 6.54 -2.82
CA THR A 11 5.61 5.45 -1.83
C THR A 11 4.95 4.16 -2.32
N VAL A 12 3.81 4.28 -3.01
CA VAL A 12 3.10 3.14 -3.61
C VAL A 12 3.94 2.49 -4.72
N THR A 13 4.56 3.30 -5.59
CA THR A 13 5.49 2.78 -6.60
C THR A 13 6.72 2.14 -5.97
N GLU A 14 7.26 2.69 -4.89
CA GLU A 14 8.37 2.09 -4.13
C GLU A 14 7.96 0.72 -3.56
N LEU A 15 6.76 0.62 -3.00
CA LEU A 15 6.19 -0.64 -2.49
C LEU A 15 6.09 -1.69 -3.59
N GLU A 16 5.55 -1.31 -4.75
CA GLU A 16 5.31 -2.18 -5.90
C GLU A 16 6.63 -2.70 -6.50
N VAL A 17 7.64 -1.84 -6.62
CA VAL A 17 9.00 -2.24 -7.04
C VAL A 17 9.60 -3.23 -6.05
N GLU A 18 9.44 -2.99 -4.75
CA GLU A 18 10.02 -3.86 -3.74
C GLU A 18 9.31 -5.21 -3.63
N LEU A 19 7.99 -5.23 -3.84
CA LEU A 19 7.22 -6.46 -4.06
C LEU A 19 7.71 -7.26 -5.27
N ALA A 20 7.98 -6.58 -6.39
CA ALA A 20 8.45 -7.22 -7.60
C ALA A 20 9.88 -7.77 -7.46
N SER A 21 10.70 -7.09 -6.67
CA SER A 21 12.07 -7.49 -6.30
C SER A 21 12.08 -8.72 -5.38
N LEU A 22 11.08 -8.82 -4.50
CA LEU A 22 10.93 -9.95 -3.57
C LEU A 22 10.36 -11.18 -4.29
N SER A 23 11.28 -12.06 -4.68
CA SER A 23 10.98 -13.35 -5.31
C SER A 23 10.40 -14.38 -4.34
N GLU A 24 10.62 -14.19 -3.03
CA GLU A 24 10.29 -15.14 -1.96
C GLU A 24 9.02 -14.77 -1.18
N LEU A 25 8.17 -13.89 -1.72
CA LEU A 25 6.93 -13.53 -1.06
C LEU A 25 5.89 -14.66 -1.20
N ASP A 26 5.18 -14.95 -0.12
CA ASP A 26 4.04 -15.87 -0.15
C ASP A 26 2.99 -15.38 -1.16
N ALA A 27 2.59 -16.27 -2.08
CA ALA A 27 1.59 -15.98 -3.10
C ALA A 27 0.30 -15.30 -2.58
N PRO A 28 -0.33 -15.74 -1.47
CA PRO A 28 -1.52 -15.08 -0.94
C PRO A 28 -1.24 -13.65 -0.45
N THR A 29 -0.11 -13.44 0.22
CA THR A 29 0.25 -12.13 0.77
C THR A 29 0.67 -11.16 -0.31
N ARG A 30 1.30 -11.67 -1.38
CA ARG A 30 1.63 -10.92 -2.59
C ARG A 30 0.38 -10.41 -3.29
N ALA A 31 -0.61 -11.29 -3.49
CA ALA A 31 -1.87 -10.93 -4.13
C ALA A 31 -2.60 -9.81 -3.36
N LEU A 32 -2.64 -9.91 -2.02
CA LEU A 32 -3.31 -8.93 -1.16
C LEU A 32 -2.63 -7.54 -1.23
N LEU A 33 -1.30 -7.51 -1.34
CA LEU A 33 -0.55 -6.27 -1.54
C LEU A 33 -0.73 -5.69 -2.94
N GLU A 34 -0.68 -6.52 -3.98
CA GLU A 34 -0.91 -6.08 -5.37
C GLU A 34 -2.33 -5.53 -5.54
N GLU A 35 -3.34 -6.15 -4.92
CA GLU A 35 -4.72 -5.66 -4.87
C GLU A 35 -4.79 -4.30 -4.18
N ALA A 36 -4.25 -4.18 -2.97
CA ALA A 36 -4.25 -2.93 -2.24
C ALA A 36 -3.49 -1.80 -2.98
N VAL A 37 -2.36 -2.10 -3.62
CA VAL A 37 -1.61 -1.15 -4.45
C VAL A 37 -2.45 -0.71 -5.67
N GLY A 38 -3.11 -1.65 -6.34
CA GLY A 38 -3.99 -1.35 -7.48
C GLY A 38 -5.17 -0.45 -7.08
N GLU A 39 -5.79 -0.72 -5.92
CA GLU A 39 -6.87 0.09 -5.37
C GLU A 39 -6.41 1.51 -5.00
N LEU A 40 -5.22 1.65 -4.41
CA LEU A 40 -4.61 2.93 -4.13
C LEU A 40 -4.36 3.74 -5.40
N GLN A 41 -3.79 3.11 -6.42
CA GLN A 41 -3.56 3.76 -7.71
C GLN A 41 -4.87 4.18 -8.39
N ALA A 42 -5.92 3.37 -8.30
CA ALA A 42 -7.25 3.70 -8.82
C ALA A 42 -7.86 4.92 -8.10
N THR A 43 -7.78 4.93 -6.77
CA THR A 43 -8.24 6.04 -5.92
C THR A 43 -7.48 7.34 -6.24
N LEU A 44 -6.17 7.27 -6.46
CA LEU A 44 -5.33 8.41 -6.83
C LEU A 44 -5.57 8.90 -8.28
N SER A 45 -6.10 8.04 -9.16
CA SER A 45 -6.21 8.28 -10.61
C SER A 45 -7.53 8.91 -11.08
N LYS A 46 -8.44 9.29 -10.19
CA LYS A 46 -9.70 10.06 -10.46
C LYS A 46 -10.97 9.28 -10.80
N GLN A 47 -11.27 8.18 -10.12
CA GLN A 47 -12.66 7.77 -9.96
C GLN A 47 -12.94 7.46 -8.50
N PRO A 48 -14.06 7.95 -7.92
CA PRO A 48 -14.54 7.44 -6.65
C PRO A 48 -15.03 6.02 -6.93
N VAL A 49 -14.10 5.07 -6.95
CA VAL A 49 -14.47 3.70 -6.65
C VAL A 49 -14.99 3.75 -5.22
N GLU A 50 -16.19 3.22 -4.97
CA GLU A 50 -16.75 3.07 -3.62
C GLU A 50 -15.88 2.05 -2.85
N ILE A 51 -14.65 2.42 -2.55
CA ILE A 51 -13.75 1.65 -1.71
C ILE A 51 -13.79 2.36 -0.37
N GLU A 52 -14.20 1.63 0.66
CA GLU A 52 -14.07 2.12 2.02
C GLU A 52 -12.58 2.21 2.34
N PRO A 53 -12.02 3.43 2.49
CA PRO A 53 -10.60 3.59 2.72
C PRO A 53 -10.13 2.89 4.00
N GLN A 54 -11.06 2.73 4.96
CA GLN A 54 -10.84 1.99 6.20
C GLN A 54 -10.49 0.53 5.92
N SER A 55 -11.21 -0.14 5.01
CA SER A 55 -10.94 -1.54 4.65
C SER A 55 -9.59 -1.71 3.96
N LEU A 56 -9.18 -0.76 3.12
CA LEU A 56 -7.89 -0.76 2.45
C LEU A 56 -6.74 -0.58 3.45
N THR A 57 -6.91 0.34 4.40
CA THR A 57 -5.93 0.60 5.46
C THR A 57 -5.78 -0.61 6.38
N GLU A 58 -6.88 -1.29 6.70
CA GLU A 58 -6.89 -2.54 7.47
C GLU A 58 -6.16 -3.67 6.73
N GLN A 59 -6.44 -3.86 5.43
CA GLN A 59 -5.75 -4.87 4.61
C GLN A 59 -4.24 -4.64 4.56
N LEU A 60 -3.81 -3.40 4.31
CA LEU A 60 -2.39 -3.04 4.32
C LEU A 60 -1.75 -3.23 5.69
N THR A 61 -2.50 -2.98 6.77
CA THR A 61 -2.01 -3.17 8.15
C THR A 61 -1.79 -4.65 8.46
N GLU A 62 -2.73 -5.51 8.07
CA GLU A 62 -2.59 -6.96 8.26
C GLU A 62 -1.45 -7.53 7.40
N ALA A 63 -1.32 -7.04 6.15
CA ALA A 63 -0.17 -7.35 5.31
C ALA A 63 1.15 -6.92 6.00
N ALA A 64 1.25 -5.68 6.49
CA ALA A 64 2.44 -5.16 7.14
C ALA A 64 2.87 -5.98 8.37
N LYS A 65 1.91 -6.49 9.15
CA LYS A 65 2.16 -7.38 10.31
C LYS A 65 2.74 -8.72 9.85
N ALA A 66 2.26 -9.28 8.75
CA ALA A 66 2.81 -10.52 8.19
C ALA A 66 4.28 -10.34 7.74
N PHE A 67 4.66 -9.14 7.31
CA PHE A 67 6.02 -8.81 6.88
C PHE A 67 6.95 -8.31 7.99
N GLU A 68 6.42 -7.98 9.16
CA GLU A 68 7.20 -7.38 10.24
C GLU A 68 8.36 -8.29 10.69
N HIS A 69 8.17 -9.62 10.59
CA HIS A 69 9.19 -10.61 10.91
C HIS A 69 10.06 -11.01 9.71
N SER A 70 9.46 -11.19 8.54
CA SER A 70 10.14 -11.75 7.35
C SER A 70 10.80 -10.68 6.46
N HIS A 71 10.19 -9.49 6.36
CA HIS A 71 10.59 -8.43 5.43
C HIS A 71 10.43 -7.04 6.08
N PRO A 72 11.32 -6.64 7.02
CA PRO A 72 11.19 -5.39 7.77
C PRO A 72 11.22 -4.14 6.88
N THR A 73 11.95 -4.18 5.77
CA THR A 73 11.97 -3.09 4.77
C THR A 73 10.59 -2.90 4.14
N LEU A 74 9.93 -3.98 3.75
CA LEU A 74 8.62 -3.94 3.11
C LEU A 74 7.55 -3.45 4.11
N SER A 75 7.57 -3.99 5.34
CA SER A 75 6.69 -3.53 6.42
C SER A 75 6.83 -2.02 6.67
N GLY A 76 8.05 -1.47 6.64
CA GLY A 76 8.31 -0.04 6.75
C GLY A 76 7.79 0.80 5.57
N ILE A 77 7.77 0.28 4.34
CA ILE A 77 7.17 0.97 3.19
C ILE A 77 5.63 0.95 3.30
N VAL A 78 5.04 -0.18 3.69
CA VAL A 78 3.59 -0.31 3.89
C VAL A 78 3.10 0.64 4.99
N HIS A 79 3.79 0.72 6.12
CA HIS A 79 3.46 1.67 7.20
C HIS A 79 3.48 3.13 6.71
N ARG A 80 4.50 3.52 5.94
CA ARG A 80 4.58 4.87 5.35
C ARG A 80 3.43 5.16 4.39
N THR A 81 2.92 4.12 3.72
CA THR A 81 1.77 4.23 2.81
C THR A 81 0.47 4.41 3.60
N ILE A 82 0.27 3.64 4.66
CA ILE A 82 -0.85 3.76 5.62
C ILE A 82 -0.88 5.16 6.25
N ASP A 83 0.26 5.65 6.75
CA ASP A 83 0.38 6.98 7.34
C ASP A 83 0.01 8.08 6.35
N ALA A 84 0.44 7.94 5.09
CA ALA A 84 0.13 8.89 4.03
C ALA A 84 -1.37 8.90 3.68
N LEU A 85 -2.04 7.74 3.70
CA LEU A 85 -3.49 7.61 3.52
C LEU A 85 -4.26 8.26 4.67
N ALA A 86 -3.92 7.90 5.91
CA ALA A 86 -4.52 8.47 7.11
C ALA A 86 -4.38 9.99 7.16
N GLN A 87 -3.23 10.53 6.73
CA GLN A 87 -2.97 11.96 6.68
C GLN A 87 -3.73 12.69 5.56
N MET A 88 -4.28 11.96 4.59
CA MET A 88 -5.18 12.48 3.56
C MET A 88 -6.65 12.40 3.98
N GLY A 89 -6.98 11.74 5.09
CA GLY A 89 -8.35 11.59 5.58
C GLY A 89 -9.22 10.71 4.68
N ILE A 90 -8.55 9.89 3.87
CA ILE A 90 -9.12 8.71 3.20
C ILE A 90 -8.82 7.55 4.12
#